data_AF-A0AAV0KH36-F1
#
_entry.id   AF-A0AAV0KH36-F1
#
_cell.length_a   1.000
_cell.length_b   1.000
_cell.length_c   1.000
_cell.angle_alpha   90.00
_cell.angle_beta   90.00
_cell.angle_gamma   90.00
#
_symmetry.space_group_name_H-M   'P 1'
#
loop_
_entity.id
_entity.type
_entity.pdbx_description
1 polymer ?
#
loop_
_entity_poly.entity_id
_entity_poly.type
_entity_poly.pdbx_seq_one_letter_code
_entity_poly.pdbx_strand_id
1 'polypeptide(L)'
;KLELLIYRWWVDLDVATNFKYARDRIAECYLWVMGMYFEPKYSQGRRLLTKLIAVMSLGDDTYDNYATYEELVPFTEAIERWDINLVSNLPECMQRLYALYRDSFDEIEEAFAADGRPFAIVYAKKAVSIYILCTFVEYDLVRKIGIGRRRMRKERKIGRREVFQLIIRTEPLNFFDNLINTNVFL
;
A
#
# COMPACT_ATOMS: atom_id res chain seq x y z
N LYS A 1 22.32 7.12 1.54
CA LYS A 1 22.17 6.37 0.26
C LYS A 1 20.75 5.86 0.05
N LEU A 2 20.10 5.21 1.04
CA LEU A 2 18.73 4.69 0.93
C LEU A 2 17.67 5.78 0.64
N GLU A 3 17.73 6.91 1.33
CA GLU A 3 16.81 8.06 1.17
C GLU A 3 16.78 8.59 -0.26
N LEU A 4 17.96 8.67 -0.90
CA LEU A 4 18.09 9.10 -2.29
C LEU A 4 17.44 8.12 -3.28
N LEU A 5 17.45 6.81 -2.99
CA LEU A 5 16.82 5.80 -3.85
C LEU A 5 15.29 5.88 -3.77
N ILE A 6 14.75 6.05 -2.56
CA ILE A 6 13.30 6.20 -2.36
C ILE A 6 12.81 7.50 -2.99
N TYR A 7 13.53 8.60 -2.77
CA TYR A 7 13.17 9.89 -3.33
C TYR A 7 13.24 9.90 -4.86
N ARG A 8 14.31 9.35 -5.46
CA ARG A 8 14.42 9.22 -6.92
C ARG A 8 13.29 8.39 -7.50
N TRP A 9 13.03 7.22 -6.93
CA TRP A 9 11.90 6.38 -7.33
C TRP A 9 10.59 7.18 -7.29
N TRP A 10 10.32 7.93 -6.23
CA TRP A 10 9.10 8.74 -6.11
C TRP A 10 9.01 9.88 -7.13
N VAL A 11 10.14 10.52 -7.43
CA VAL A 11 10.22 11.56 -8.47
C VAL A 11 9.99 10.95 -9.86
N ASP A 12 10.56 9.78 -10.14
CA ASP A 12 10.41 9.07 -11.41
C ASP A 12 8.96 8.60 -11.65
N LEU A 13 8.20 8.34 -10.59
CA LEU A 13 6.76 8.07 -10.67
C LEU A 13 5.93 9.29 -11.07
N ASP A 14 6.48 10.49 -10.96
CA ASP A 14 5.83 11.79 -11.22
C ASP A 14 4.40 11.84 -10.65
N VAL A 15 4.30 11.62 -9.33
CA VAL A 15 3.02 11.50 -8.63
C VAL A 15 2.16 12.74 -8.79
N ALA A 16 2.78 13.92 -8.82
CA ALA A 16 2.08 15.19 -9.01
C ALA A 16 1.31 15.24 -10.34
N THR A 17 1.87 14.66 -11.41
CA THR A 17 1.24 14.63 -12.73
C THR A 17 0.28 13.45 -12.88
N ASN A 18 0.69 12.26 -12.46
CA ASN A 18 -0.04 11.01 -12.68
C ASN A 18 -1.19 10.78 -11.68
N PHE A 19 -1.09 11.38 -10.49
CA PHE A 19 -2.05 11.24 -9.39
C PHE A 19 -2.40 12.61 -8.79
N LYS A 20 -2.91 13.54 -9.61
CA LYS A 20 -3.23 14.93 -9.22
C LYS A 20 -4.15 15.07 -8.00
N TYR A 21 -4.93 14.05 -7.69
CA TYR A 21 -5.85 14.00 -6.54
C TYR A 21 -5.17 13.52 -5.24
N ALA A 22 -3.99 12.90 -5.35
CA ALA A 22 -3.30 12.28 -4.24
C ALA A 22 -2.38 13.27 -3.52
N ARG A 23 -2.14 13.00 -2.24
CA ARG A 23 -1.25 13.81 -1.40
C ARG A 23 0.18 13.33 -1.59
N ASP A 24 1.13 14.27 -1.72
CA ASP A 24 2.55 13.94 -1.69
C ASP A 24 2.99 13.62 -0.26
N ARG A 25 3.22 12.34 0.02
CA ARG A 25 3.43 11.81 1.38
C ARG A 25 4.73 11.03 1.54
N ILE A 26 5.62 11.01 0.55
CA ILE A 26 6.80 10.14 0.59
C ILE A 26 7.68 10.39 1.82
N ALA A 27 7.84 11.65 2.23
CA ALA A 27 8.59 12.02 3.43
C ALA A 27 7.90 11.54 4.71
N GLU A 28 6.56 11.67 4.79
CA GLU A 28 5.77 11.17 5.93
C GLU A 28 5.87 9.64 6.04
N CYS A 29 5.72 8.94 4.91
CA CYS A 29 5.83 7.48 4.84
C CYS A 29 7.22 7.00 5.27
N TYR A 30 8.28 7.66 4.80
CA TYR A 30 9.64 7.34 5.20
C TYR A 30 9.86 7.56 6.71
N LEU A 31 9.42 8.69 7.25
CA LEU A 31 9.53 8.99 8.67
C LEU A 31 8.77 7.99 9.54
N TRP A 32 7.58 7.55 9.12
CA TRP A 32 6.83 6.51 9.81
C TRP A 32 7.59 5.18 9.88
N VAL A 33 8.16 4.74 8.75
CA VAL A 33 8.92 3.48 8.69
C VAL A 33 10.21 3.57 9.51
N MET A 34 10.93 4.69 9.40
CA MET A 34 12.12 4.97 10.21
C MET A 34 11.81 4.96 11.70
N GLY A 35 10.67 5.52 12.12
CA GLY A 35 10.24 5.53 13.52
C GLY A 35 9.93 4.14 14.07
N MET A 36 9.52 3.19 13.23
CA MET A 36 9.25 1.82 13.65
C MET A 36 10.51 0.95 13.68
N TYR A 37 11.43 1.13 12.72
CA TYR A 37 12.57 0.23 12.50
C TYR A 37 13.86 1.00 12.19
N PHE A 38 14.42 1.71 13.17
CA PHE A 38 15.53 2.64 12.92
C PHE A 38 16.90 1.96 12.74
N GLU A 39 17.06 0.71 13.18
CA GLU A 39 18.36 0.04 13.23
C GLU A 39 18.98 -0.17 11.83
N PRO A 40 20.30 0.04 11.65
CA PRO A 40 20.93 -0.03 10.33
C PRO A 40 20.71 -1.34 9.55
N LYS A 41 20.65 -2.48 10.26
CA LYS A 41 20.38 -3.81 9.69
C LYS A 41 19.09 -3.88 8.87
N TYR A 42 18.09 -3.06 9.19
CA TYR A 42 16.78 -3.06 8.53
C TYR A 42 16.69 -2.18 7.28
N SER A 43 17.82 -1.74 6.74
CA SER A 43 17.84 -0.77 5.62
C SER A 43 17.06 -1.23 4.38
N GLN A 44 17.20 -2.48 3.95
CA GLN A 44 16.48 -3.01 2.78
C GLN A 44 14.98 -3.13 3.05
N GLY A 45 14.62 -3.73 4.19
CA GLY A 45 13.24 -3.83 4.63
C GLY A 45 12.54 -2.47 4.73
N ARG A 46 13.22 -1.46 5.29
CA ARG A 46 12.72 -0.08 5.31
C ARG A 46 12.45 0.49 3.92
N ARG A 47 13.32 0.20 2.94
CA ARG A 47 13.13 0.68 1.56
C ARG A 47 11.87 0.08 0.95
N LEU A 48 11.74 -1.25 0.99
CA LEU A 48 10.60 -1.97 0.44
C LEU A 48 9.30 -1.54 1.13
N LEU A 49 9.34 -1.43 2.46
CA LEU A 49 8.18 -1.02 3.25
C LEU A 49 7.78 0.43 2.97
N THR A 50 8.73 1.36 2.86
CA THR A 50 8.41 2.76 2.56
C THR A 50 7.72 2.88 1.21
N LYS A 51 8.21 2.17 0.19
CA LYS A 51 7.58 2.13 -1.13
C LYS A 51 6.15 1.60 -1.04
N LEU A 52 5.96 0.45 -0.38
CA LEU A 52 4.64 -0.15 -0.24
C LEU A 52 3.65 0.76 0.51
N ILE A 53 4.08 1.41 1.59
CA ILE A 53 3.24 2.36 2.33
C ILE A 53 2.89 3.58 1.46
N ALA A 54 3.82 4.08 0.66
CA ALA A 54 3.55 5.18 -0.25
C ALA A 54 2.50 4.78 -1.31
N VAL A 55 2.62 3.58 -1.90
CA VAL A 55 1.61 3.05 -2.84
C VAL A 55 0.26 2.83 -2.16
N MET A 56 0.23 2.28 -0.94
CA MET A 56 -1.01 2.16 -0.15
C MET A 56 -1.65 3.51 0.16
N SER A 57 -0.85 4.56 0.36
CA SER A 57 -1.37 5.92 0.53
C SER A 57 -1.98 6.48 -0.76
N LEU A 58 -1.44 6.14 -1.94
CA LEU A 58 -2.08 6.49 -3.23
C LEU A 58 -3.41 5.75 -3.38
N GLY A 59 -3.48 4.48 -2.97
CA GLY A 59 -4.72 3.72 -2.86
C GLY A 59 -5.73 4.42 -1.95
N ASP A 60 -5.36 4.77 -0.73
CA ASP A 60 -6.20 5.52 0.22
C ASP A 60 -6.82 6.78 -0.41
N ASP A 61 -6.01 7.57 -1.11
CA ASP A 61 -6.47 8.77 -1.81
C ASP A 61 -7.38 8.48 -3.00
N THR A 62 -7.16 7.37 -3.69
CA THR A 62 -8.01 6.91 -4.80
C THR A 62 -9.42 6.61 -4.31
N TYR A 63 -9.54 5.83 -3.23
CA TYR A 63 -10.82 5.50 -2.62
C TYR A 63 -11.52 6.72 -1.99
N ASP A 64 -10.77 7.63 -1.37
CA ASP A 64 -11.38 8.77 -0.66
C ASP A 64 -11.78 9.93 -1.59
N ASN A 65 -10.96 10.24 -2.59
CA ASN A 65 -11.01 11.51 -3.30
C ASN A 65 -11.25 11.39 -4.81
N TYR A 66 -11.04 10.23 -5.43
CA TYR A 66 -11.04 10.12 -6.89
C TYR A 66 -12.11 9.18 -7.44
N ALA A 67 -12.01 7.88 -7.14
CA ALA A 67 -12.73 6.86 -7.87
C ALA A 67 -14.22 6.83 -7.52
N THR A 68 -15.02 6.42 -8.51
CA THR A 68 -16.44 6.12 -8.36
C THR A 68 -16.64 4.71 -7.80
N TYR A 69 -17.85 4.39 -7.33
CA TYR A 69 -18.12 3.05 -6.80
C TYR A 69 -17.93 1.97 -7.87
N GLU A 70 -18.39 2.26 -9.09
CA GLU A 70 -18.33 1.39 -10.26
C GLU A 70 -16.89 1.09 -10.69
N GLU A 71 -15.97 2.03 -10.50
CA GLU A 71 -14.54 1.85 -10.75
C GLU A 71 -13.84 1.08 -9.61
N LEU A 72 -14.26 1.31 -8.36
CA LEU A 72 -13.66 0.68 -7.18
C LEU A 72 -13.98 -0.81 -7.06
N VAL A 73 -15.15 -1.27 -7.54
CA VAL A 73 -15.51 -2.70 -7.53
C VAL A 73 -14.49 -3.55 -8.28
N PRO A 74 -14.27 -3.38 -9.60
CA PRO A 74 -13.31 -4.18 -10.34
C PRO A 74 -11.86 -3.93 -9.90
N PHE A 75 -11.53 -2.72 -9.43
CA PHE A 75 -10.20 -2.45 -8.88
C PHE A 75 -9.91 -3.26 -7.61
N THR A 76 -10.88 -3.33 -6.69
CA THR A 76 -10.77 -4.12 -5.47
C THR A 76 -10.65 -5.61 -5.80
N GLU A 77 -11.48 -6.09 -6.73
CA GLU A 77 -11.43 -7.49 -7.19
C GLU A 77 -10.09 -7.85 -7.84
N ALA A 78 -9.52 -6.92 -8.63
CA ALA A 78 -8.21 -7.09 -9.25
C ALA A 78 -7.09 -7.29 -8.23
N ILE A 79 -7.12 -6.55 -7.12
CA ILE A 79 -6.15 -6.66 -6.03
C ILE A 79 -6.35 -7.95 -5.22
N GLU A 80 -7.59 -8.36 -4.99
CA GLU A 80 -7.86 -9.61 -4.26
C GLU A 80 -7.38 -10.84 -5.04
N ARG A 81 -7.59 -10.83 -6.36
CA ARG A 81 -7.23 -11.93 -7.26
C ARG A 81 -5.84 -11.81 -7.86
N TRP A 82 -5.19 -10.66 -7.71
CA TRP A 82 -3.96 -10.32 -8.42
C TRP A 82 -4.08 -10.50 -9.94
N ASP A 83 -5.22 -10.07 -10.51
CA ASP A 83 -5.55 -10.21 -11.94
C ASP A 83 -5.59 -8.86 -12.65
N ILE A 84 -4.63 -8.65 -13.55
CA ILE A 84 -4.49 -7.42 -14.34
C ILE A 84 -5.63 -7.23 -15.36
N ASN A 85 -6.28 -8.30 -15.79
CA ASN A 85 -7.34 -8.19 -16.80
C ASN A 85 -8.53 -7.38 -16.29
N LEU A 86 -8.76 -7.39 -14.98
CA LEU A 86 -9.83 -6.67 -14.30
C LEU A 86 -9.61 -5.15 -14.25
N VAL A 87 -8.37 -4.66 -14.45
CA VAL A 87 -8.08 -3.21 -14.47
C VAL A 87 -7.97 -2.63 -15.88
N SER A 88 -7.96 -3.46 -16.93
CA SER A 88 -7.74 -3.02 -18.32
C SER A 88 -8.71 -1.92 -18.81
N ASN A 89 -9.94 -1.92 -18.30
CA ASN A 89 -10.99 -0.95 -18.67
C ASN A 89 -11.11 0.23 -17.69
N LEU A 90 -10.25 0.30 -16.66
CA LEU A 90 -10.29 1.38 -15.66
C LEU A 90 -9.55 2.63 -16.13
N PRO A 91 -9.77 3.79 -15.48
CA PRO A 91 -8.99 4.98 -15.75
C PRO A 91 -7.48 4.72 -15.65
N GLU A 92 -6.71 5.40 -16.50
CA GLU A 92 -5.26 5.20 -16.62
C GLU A 92 -4.52 5.34 -15.28
N CYS A 93 -4.93 6.29 -14.42
CA CYS A 93 -4.31 6.44 -13.10
C CYS A 93 -4.54 5.20 -12.20
N MET A 94 -5.68 4.52 -12.29
CA MET A 94 -5.95 3.30 -11.53
C MET A 94 -5.18 2.10 -12.10
N GLN A 95 -5.02 2.03 -13.42
CA GLN A 95 -4.14 1.04 -14.04
C GLN A 95 -2.69 1.22 -13.57
N ARG A 96 -2.21 2.46 -13.55
CA ARG A 96 -0.89 2.80 -13.01
C ARG A 96 -0.77 2.43 -11.54
N LEU A 97 -1.78 2.73 -10.72
CA LEU A 97 -1.77 2.34 -9.30
C LEU A 97 -1.69 0.82 -9.12
N TYR A 98 -2.45 0.06 -9.90
CA TYR A 98 -2.38 -1.40 -9.87
C TYR A 98 -0.98 -1.91 -10.25
N ALA A 99 -0.38 -1.34 -11.30
CA ALA A 99 1.00 -1.66 -11.67
C ALA A 99 1.98 -1.37 -10.52
N LEU A 100 1.82 -0.25 -9.82
CA LEU A 100 2.66 0.07 -8.65
C LEU A 100 2.52 -0.95 -7.51
N TYR A 101 1.31 -1.45 -7.25
CA TYR A 101 1.12 -2.55 -6.31
C TYR A 101 1.86 -3.79 -6.79
N ARG A 102 1.67 -4.20 -8.04
CA ARG A 102 2.34 -5.36 -8.62
C ARG A 102 3.86 -5.25 -8.51
N ASP A 103 4.45 -4.16 -8.99
CA ASP A 103 5.90 -3.94 -8.98
C ASP A 103 6.47 -3.96 -7.56
N SER A 104 5.75 -3.37 -6.60
CA SER A 104 6.14 -3.41 -5.18
C SER A 104 6.16 -4.84 -4.65
N PHE A 105 5.18 -5.66 -5.04
CA PHE A 105 5.07 -7.04 -4.61
C PHE A 105 6.08 -7.96 -5.31
N ASP A 106 6.43 -7.68 -6.57
CA ASP A 106 7.50 -8.38 -7.27
C ASP A 106 8.86 -8.11 -6.57
N GLU A 107 9.18 -6.85 -6.21
CA GLU A 107 10.37 -6.53 -5.41
C GLU A 107 10.39 -7.24 -4.03
N ILE A 108 9.22 -7.36 -3.39
CA ILE A 108 9.09 -8.05 -2.09
C ILE A 108 9.25 -9.56 -2.25
N GLU A 109 8.69 -10.14 -3.31
CA GLU A 109 8.78 -11.57 -3.62
C GLU A 109 10.23 -11.98 -3.86
N GLU A 110 10.97 -11.19 -4.65
CA GLU A 110 12.41 -11.37 -4.86
C GLU A 110 13.20 -11.31 -3.56
N ALA A 111 12.90 -10.32 -2.71
CA ALA A 111 13.58 -10.18 -1.43
C ALA A 111 13.31 -11.36 -0.51
N PHE A 112 12.07 -11.85 -0.44
CA PHE A 112 11.72 -13.05 0.35
C PHE A 112 12.35 -14.33 -0.20
N ALA A 113 12.43 -14.47 -1.52
CA ALA A 113 13.09 -15.61 -2.15
C ALA A 113 14.60 -15.63 -1.83
N ALA A 114 15.26 -14.47 -1.90
CA ALA A 114 16.68 -14.33 -1.53
C ALA A 114 16.95 -14.69 -0.06
N ASP A 115 15.97 -14.42 0.82
CA ASP A 115 16.01 -14.74 2.25
C ASP A 115 15.61 -16.18 2.59
N GLY A 116 15.33 -17.04 1.59
CA GLY A 116 14.91 -18.42 1.80
C GLY A 116 13.47 -18.57 2.34
N ARG A 117 12.63 -17.53 2.21
CA ARG A 117 11.25 -17.49 2.70
C ARG A 117 10.22 -17.18 1.59
N PRO A 118 10.25 -17.84 0.41
CA PRO A 118 9.40 -17.48 -0.72
C PRO A 118 7.90 -17.53 -0.40
N PHE A 119 7.46 -18.41 0.50
CA PHE A 119 6.07 -18.52 0.92
C PHE A 119 5.54 -17.28 1.67
N ALA A 120 6.42 -16.42 2.20
CA ALA A 120 6.04 -15.19 2.91
C ALA A 120 5.26 -14.21 2.02
N ILE A 121 5.44 -14.27 0.70
CA ILE A 121 4.71 -13.43 -0.25
C ILE A 121 3.19 -13.67 -0.22
N VAL A 122 2.75 -14.90 0.07
CA VAL A 122 1.32 -15.23 0.12
C VAL A 122 0.63 -14.46 1.24
N TYR A 123 1.29 -14.40 2.40
CA TYR A 123 0.81 -13.66 3.56
C TYR A 123 0.85 -12.15 3.32
N ALA A 124 1.90 -11.65 2.67
CA ALA A 124 2.02 -10.26 2.26
C ALA A 124 0.86 -9.83 1.36
N LYS A 125 0.61 -10.59 0.30
CA LYS A 125 -0.46 -10.33 -0.68
C LYS A 125 -1.81 -10.34 0.03
N LYS A 126 -2.04 -11.32 0.91
CA LYS A 126 -3.28 -11.42 1.70
C LYS A 126 -3.50 -10.24 2.63
N ALA A 127 -2.46 -9.80 3.34
CA ALA A 127 -2.53 -8.66 4.27
C ALA A 127 -2.95 -7.37 3.56
N VAL A 128 -2.36 -7.07 2.40
CA VAL A 128 -2.72 -5.89 1.61
C VAL A 128 -4.10 -6.02 0.98
N SER A 129 -4.48 -7.20 0.48
CA SER A 129 -5.85 -7.43 0.00
C SER A 129 -6.90 -7.17 1.10
N ILE A 130 -6.63 -7.61 2.35
CA ILE A 130 -7.52 -7.32 3.50
C ILE A 130 -7.59 -5.81 3.75
N TYR A 131 -6.46 -5.10 3.76
CA TYR A 131 -6.44 -3.64 3.93
C TYR A 131 -7.29 -2.92 2.87
N ILE A 132 -7.14 -3.32 1.60
CA ILE A 132 -7.85 -2.71 0.48
C ILE A 132 -9.35 -3.04 0.56
N LEU A 133 -9.71 -4.27 0.91
CA LEU A 133 -11.10 -4.65 1.15
C LEU A 133 -11.72 -3.85 2.31
N CYS A 134 -11.01 -3.66 3.42
CA CYS A 134 -11.47 -2.81 4.51
C CYS A 134 -11.72 -1.37 4.03
N THR A 135 -10.82 -0.84 3.20
CA THR A 135 -10.95 0.51 2.60
C THR A 135 -12.18 0.59 1.70
N PHE A 136 -12.45 -0.45 0.90
CA PHE A 136 -13.65 -0.53 0.05
C PHE A 136 -14.94 -0.60 0.86
N VAL A 137 -15.00 -1.48 1.86
CA VAL A 137 -16.17 -1.63 2.75
C VAL A 137 -16.49 -0.32 3.44
N GLU A 138 -15.46 0.38 3.91
CA GLU A 138 -15.62 1.68 4.53
C GLU A 138 -16.15 2.74 3.54
N TYR A 139 -15.61 2.76 2.32
CA TYR A 139 -16.11 3.63 1.26
C TYR A 139 -17.60 3.37 0.96
N ASP A 140 -17.99 2.10 0.78
CA ASP A 140 -19.37 1.72 0.48
C ASP A 140 -20.32 2.05 1.64
N LEU A 141 -19.87 1.86 2.90
CA LEU A 141 -20.63 2.24 4.07
C LEU A 141 -20.91 3.75 4.09
N VAL A 142 -19.88 4.58 3.88
CA VAL A 142 -20.04 6.05 3.84
C VAL A 142 -20.98 6.47 2.70
N ARG A 143 -20.84 5.84 1.53
CA ARG A 143 -21.70 6.08 0.38
C ARG A 143 -23.16 5.78 0.70
N LYS A 144 -23.45 4.65 1.36
CA LYS A 144 -24.81 4.21 1.71
C LYS A 144 -25.48 5.06 2.79
N ILE A 145 -24.74 5.49 3.81
CA ILE A 145 -25.30 6.28 4.91
C ILE A 145 -25.61 7.73 4.46
N GLY A 146 -25.05 8.20 3.33
CA GLY A 146 -25.33 9.53 2.80
C GLY A 146 -24.74 10.68 3.65
N ILE A 147 -23.92 10.36 4.66
CA ILE A 147 -23.18 11.38 5.42
C ILE A 147 -22.07 11.94 4.53
N GLY A 148 -22.08 13.26 4.35
CA GLY A 148 -21.08 13.94 3.52
C GLY A 148 -19.64 13.58 3.90
N ARG A 149 -18.82 13.28 2.89
CA ARG A 149 -17.45 12.73 3.01
C ARG A 149 -16.58 13.45 4.06
N ARG A 150 -16.80 14.75 4.31
CA ARG A 150 -16.02 15.55 5.29
C ARG A 150 -16.23 15.11 6.75
N ARG A 151 -17.43 14.69 7.16
CA ARG A 151 -17.75 14.43 8.58
C ARG A 151 -17.12 13.14 9.10
N MET A 152 -17.10 12.09 8.28
CA MET A 152 -16.54 10.78 8.67
C MET A 152 -15.00 10.73 8.62
N ARG A 153 -14.31 11.74 8.07
CA ARG A 153 -12.87 11.65 7.76
C ARG A 153 -11.97 11.42 8.98
N LYS A 154 -12.38 11.83 10.18
CA LYS A 154 -11.62 11.59 11.42
C LYS A 154 -11.80 10.16 11.95
N GLU A 155 -13.04 9.69 12.06
CA GLU A 155 -13.34 8.34 12.55
C GLU A 155 -12.79 7.26 11.61
N ARG A 156 -12.87 7.50 10.30
CA ARG A 156 -12.26 6.67 9.24
C ARG A 156 -10.76 6.46 9.44
N LYS A 157 -10.02 7.55 9.69
CA LYS A 157 -8.57 7.48 9.94
C LYS A 157 -8.23 6.69 11.19
N ILE A 158 -9.12 6.66 12.18
CA ILE A 158 -8.93 5.87 13.40
C ILE A 158 -9.12 4.38 13.08
N GLY A 159 -10.24 4.02 12.44
CA GLY A 159 -10.51 2.64 12.02
C GLY A 159 -9.45 2.05 11.08
N ARG A 160 -9.04 2.77 10.03
CA ARG A 160 -7.97 2.32 9.14
C ARG A 160 -6.63 2.21 9.85
N ARG A 161 -6.33 3.12 10.78
CA ARG A 161 -5.10 3.04 11.58
C ARG A 161 -5.12 1.83 12.49
N GLU A 162 -6.25 1.48 13.09
CA GLU A 162 -6.38 0.29 13.92
C GLU A 162 -6.27 -0.99 13.10
N VAL A 163 -6.92 -1.08 11.94
CA VAL A 163 -6.78 -2.19 11.00
C VAL A 163 -5.33 -2.31 10.53
N PHE A 164 -4.69 -1.20 10.16
CA PHE A 164 -3.29 -1.19 9.74
C PHE A 164 -2.36 -1.63 10.88
N GLN A 165 -2.58 -1.17 12.11
CA GLN A 165 -1.86 -1.60 13.29
C GLN A 165 -2.12 -3.07 13.63
N LEU A 166 -3.32 -3.58 13.38
CA LEU A 166 -3.64 -4.99 13.55
C LEU A 166 -2.94 -5.86 12.51
N ILE A 167 -2.87 -5.42 11.25
CA ILE A 167 -2.07 -6.06 10.20
C ILE A 167 -0.58 -6.05 10.58
N ILE A 168 -0.10 -4.98 11.23
CA ILE A 168 1.25 -4.94 11.80
C ILE A 168 1.45 -5.94 12.95
N ARG A 169 0.44 -6.15 13.81
CA ARG A 169 0.59 -6.87 15.09
C ARG A 169 0.12 -8.33 15.10
N THR A 170 -0.47 -8.86 14.03
CA THR A 170 -1.06 -10.21 14.04
C THR A 170 -0.03 -11.30 13.72
N GLU A 171 0.20 -12.20 14.68
CA GLU A 171 1.30 -13.19 14.77
C GLU A 171 1.06 -14.56 14.09
N PRO A 172 0.35 -14.61 12.95
CA PRO A 172 0.80 -15.49 11.86
C PRO A 172 1.00 -14.71 10.54
N LEU A 173 0.68 -13.41 10.55
CA LEU A 173 0.67 -12.48 9.43
C LEU A 173 1.69 -11.38 9.62
N ASN A 174 2.77 -11.62 10.41
CA ASN A 174 3.75 -10.62 10.80
C ASN A 174 4.58 -10.14 9.58
N PHE A 175 3.91 -9.56 8.60
CA PHE A 175 4.33 -9.26 7.25
C PHE A 175 5.36 -8.16 7.30
N PHE A 176 5.11 -7.15 8.13
CA PHE A 176 6.02 -6.03 8.32
C PHE A 176 7.30 -6.48 9.01
N ASP A 177 7.23 -7.25 10.11
CA ASP A 177 8.46 -7.77 10.72
C ASP A 177 9.15 -8.79 9.81
N ASN A 178 8.42 -9.62 9.06
CA ASN A 178 9.02 -10.54 8.09
C ASN A 178 9.72 -9.79 6.95
N LEU A 179 9.10 -8.73 6.42
CA LEU A 179 9.65 -7.88 5.37
C LEU A 179 10.84 -7.06 5.86
N ILE A 180 10.84 -6.68 7.13
CA ILE A 180 11.92 -5.90 7.72
C ILE A 180 13.10 -6.74 8.13
N ASN A 181 12.87 -7.93 8.63
CA ASN A 181 13.92 -8.90 8.92
C ASN A 181 14.49 -9.55 7.65
N THR A 182 14.08 -9.12 6.45
CA THR A 182 14.67 -9.57 5.19
C THR A 182 16.12 -9.10 5.10
N ASN A 183 17.03 -10.02 5.45
CA ASN A 183 18.46 -9.79 5.54
C ASN A 183 19.13 -10.26 4.24
N VAL A 184 19.10 -9.40 3.21
CA VAL A 184 20.13 -9.49 2.18
C VAL A 184 21.41 -8.98 2.82
N PHE A 185 22.24 -9.90 3.31
CA PHE A 185 23.64 -9.62 3.66
C PHE A 185 24.27 -8.92 2.44
N LEU A 186 24.62 -7.65 2.61
CA LEU A 186 25.55 -6.93 1.73
C LEU A 186 26.99 -7.31 2.10
#